data_AF-A0A093YSE9-F1
#
_entry.id   AF-A0A093YSE9-F1
#
_cell.length_a   1.000
_cell.length_b   1.000
_cell.length_c   1.000
_cell.angle_alpha   90.00
_cell.angle_beta   90.00
_cell.angle_gamma   90.00
#
_symmetry.space_group_name_H-M   'P 1'
#
loop_
_entity.id
_entity.type
_entity.pdbx_description
1 polymer ?
#
loop_
_entity_poly.entity_id
_entity_poly.type
_entity_poly.pdbx_seq_one_letter_code
_entity_poly.pdbx_strand_id
1 'polypeptide(L)'
;MDTTQDISESLGQLHLPARLAKPSLSPLLNLPPEILLLIASFLPLEPMGSLSLSCRHLYLSLKNEYLQPLKDADSNVMIAFLQLLERDLPLHIVCPQCNKLHFTPLAQRYQVSDPYNYTDRAKWPKCRAIDDLGRWSDNMTPSFSSAIFLMAMKAHRQDKDTTVILNLLSYSDVDDTSRSFAELHTSSARIRNGSLLMRDQRVFMFPAPLRIPLSVCAPFGFCAHNSLSNLAHLPRCGIHVPSADEIGEYENKEGIIYCRYCPTEIRIDFKSYGKDGTAVFVTRWMDVGEGRDMEDVKWKVRLGRFDWLRDEHSYARGAICAAFEGTDDFRFESLLNEEDEIDLITMCPVSWPEYEEVTDDEDEEGYVVKDGRLVSLPEEDSMCFCIHDD
;
A
#
# COMPACT_ATOMS: atom_id res chain seq x y z
N MET A 1 -31.32 -18.95 16.63
CA MET A 1 -31.75 -20.30 16.22
C MET A 1 -31.94 -20.22 14.72
N ASP A 2 -31.15 -20.81 13.84
CA ASP A 2 -29.92 -21.60 13.92
C ASP A 2 -29.31 -21.45 12.52
N THR A 3 -28.07 -21.00 12.41
CA THR A 3 -27.30 -21.01 11.13
C THR A 3 -25.83 -20.80 11.43
N THR A 4 -25.29 -21.65 12.32
CA THR A 4 -23.87 -21.69 12.68
C THR A 4 -23.27 -23.09 12.48
N GLN A 5 -23.90 -23.92 11.65
CA GLN A 5 -23.57 -25.34 11.55
C GLN A 5 -23.16 -25.82 10.15
N ASP A 6 -22.77 -24.92 9.24
CA ASP A 6 -22.38 -25.31 7.87
C ASP A 6 -20.96 -24.90 7.44
N ILE A 7 -20.15 -24.37 8.36
CA ILE A 7 -18.73 -23.98 8.08
C ILE A 7 -17.74 -25.00 8.69
N SER A 8 -18.20 -25.94 9.53
CA SER A 8 -17.32 -26.91 10.19
C SER A 8 -17.01 -28.18 9.39
N GLU A 9 -17.70 -28.45 8.28
CA GLU A 9 -17.53 -29.71 7.52
C GLU A 9 -16.61 -29.62 6.29
N SER A 10 -16.17 -28.42 5.91
CA SER A 10 -15.23 -28.22 4.77
C SER A 10 -13.74 -28.22 5.17
N LEU A 11 -13.42 -28.19 6.47
CA LEU A 11 -12.04 -28.21 7.00
C LEU A 11 -11.39 -29.62 7.04
N GLY A 12 -12.05 -30.63 6.48
CA GLY A 12 -11.69 -32.04 6.60
C GLY A 12 -10.78 -32.64 5.53
N GLN A 13 -10.23 -31.86 4.61
CA GLN A 13 -9.31 -32.37 3.57
C GLN A 13 -8.03 -31.54 3.48
N LEU A 14 -7.29 -31.50 4.58
CA LEU A 14 -5.84 -31.35 4.49
C LEU A 14 -5.32 -32.54 3.67
N HIS A 15 -4.73 -32.27 2.51
CA HIS A 15 -3.85 -33.20 1.82
C HIS A 15 -2.72 -33.60 2.79
N LEU A 16 -2.95 -34.64 3.60
CA LEU A 16 -1.87 -35.35 4.27
C LEU A 16 -1.00 -35.95 3.15
N PRO A 17 0.33 -35.74 3.16
CA PRO A 17 1.21 -36.48 2.29
C PRO A 17 1.01 -37.98 2.53
N ALA A 18 1.04 -38.73 1.43
CA ALA A 18 1.00 -40.18 1.41
C ALA A 18 1.85 -40.77 2.54
N ARG A 19 1.22 -41.62 3.35
CA ARG A 19 1.78 -42.61 4.28
C ARG A 19 3.32 -42.64 4.31
N LEU A 20 3.92 -41.81 5.17
CA LEU A 20 5.36 -41.81 5.43
C LEU A 20 5.80 -43.24 5.76
N ALA A 21 6.75 -43.77 4.99
CA ALA A 21 7.48 -44.97 5.36
C ALA A 21 8.05 -44.80 6.78
N LYS A 22 8.11 -45.89 7.55
CA LYS A 22 8.60 -45.92 8.94
C LYS A 22 9.91 -45.11 9.01
N PRO A 23 9.98 -43.97 9.72
CA PRO A 23 11.18 -43.16 9.72
C PRO A 23 12.30 -44.00 10.35
N SER A 24 13.41 -44.19 9.63
CA SER A 24 14.66 -44.56 10.28
C SER A 24 14.91 -43.52 11.37
N LEU A 25 14.95 -43.95 12.63
CA LEU A 25 15.21 -43.06 13.77
C LEU A 25 16.49 -42.28 13.48
N SER A 26 16.40 -40.95 13.44
CA SER A 26 17.56 -40.09 13.22
C SER A 26 18.61 -40.40 14.29
N PRO A 27 19.90 -40.54 13.93
CA PRO A 27 20.99 -40.77 14.89
C PRO A 27 21.00 -39.74 16.03
N LEU A 28 20.54 -38.52 15.77
CA LEU A 28 20.42 -37.45 16.75
C LEU A 28 19.47 -37.81 17.90
N LEU A 29 18.40 -38.58 17.64
CA LEU A 29 17.41 -38.98 18.64
C LEU A 29 17.89 -40.13 19.54
N ASN A 30 19.03 -40.74 19.21
CA ASN A 30 19.67 -41.77 20.04
C ASN A 30 20.72 -41.20 20.99
N LEU A 31 20.96 -39.87 20.95
CA LEU A 31 21.92 -39.22 21.83
C LEU A 31 21.36 -39.10 23.26
N PRO A 32 22.22 -39.24 24.29
CA PRO A 32 21.84 -38.92 25.66
C PRO A 32 21.40 -37.44 25.79
N PRO A 33 20.45 -37.13 26.71
CA PRO A 33 19.99 -35.76 26.93
C PRO A 33 21.12 -34.75 27.21
N GLU A 34 22.18 -35.16 27.88
CA GLU A 34 23.34 -34.33 28.20
C GLU A 34 24.09 -33.88 26.94
N ILE A 35 24.17 -34.76 25.93
CA ILE A 35 24.78 -34.43 24.64
C ILE A 35 23.87 -33.51 23.84
N LEU A 36 22.55 -33.72 23.90
CA LEU A 36 21.59 -32.81 23.27
C LEU A 36 21.64 -31.40 23.88
N LEU A 37 21.78 -31.29 25.20
CA LEU A 37 21.96 -30.02 25.91
C LEU A 37 23.29 -29.35 25.56
N LEU A 38 24.37 -30.12 25.46
CA LEU A 38 25.67 -29.61 25.03
C LEU A 38 25.58 -29.06 23.60
N ILE A 39 24.97 -29.80 22.66
CA ILE A 39 24.72 -29.30 21.28
C ILE A 39 23.89 -28.01 21.32
N ALA A 40 22.80 -28.00 22.09
CA ALA A 40 21.95 -26.81 22.22
C ALA A 40 22.73 -25.60 22.77
N SER A 41 23.64 -25.78 23.72
CA SER A 41 24.45 -24.69 24.28
C SER A 41 25.36 -23.98 23.28
N PHE A 42 25.64 -24.60 22.12
CA PHE A 42 26.39 -23.98 21.02
C PHE A 42 25.50 -23.26 20.00
N LEU A 43 24.17 -23.38 20.12
CA LEU A 43 23.22 -22.74 19.21
C LEU A 43 22.78 -21.38 19.76
N PRO A 44 22.63 -20.36 18.90
CA PRO A 44 21.84 -19.19 19.23
C PRO A 44 20.40 -19.58 19.60
N LEU A 45 19.69 -18.64 20.21
CA LEU A 45 18.36 -18.91 20.78
C LEU A 45 17.34 -19.31 19.69
N GLU A 46 17.46 -18.73 18.50
CA GLU A 46 16.53 -18.94 17.38
C GLU A 46 16.66 -20.34 16.77
N PRO A 47 17.85 -20.82 16.36
CA PRO A 47 18.00 -22.20 15.91
C PRO A 47 17.77 -23.22 17.01
N MET A 48 18.07 -22.90 18.28
CA MET A 48 17.76 -23.77 19.42
C MET A 48 16.25 -24.00 19.55
N GLY A 49 15.46 -22.93 19.46
CA GLY A 49 14.01 -23.02 19.45
C GLY A 49 13.50 -23.87 18.28
N SER A 50 14.02 -23.65 17.08
CA SER A 50 13.65 -24.43 15.88
C SER A 50 13.99 -25.92 16.02
N LEU A 51 15.18 -26.23 16.54
CA LEU A 51 15.63 -27.60 16.82
C LEU A 51 14.69 -28.29 17.81
N SER A 52 14.33 -27.60 18.90
CA SER A 52 13.44 -28.16 19.91
C SER A 52 12.06 -28.54 19.33
N LEU A 53 11.54 -27.78 18.37
CA LEU A 53 10.25 -28.01 17.74
C LEU A 53 10.27 -29.09 16.65
N SER A 54 11.45 -29.59 16.27
CA SER A 54 11.59 -30.60 15.22
C SER A 54 10.95 -31.95 15.59
N CYS A 55 10.89 -32.31 16.88
CA CYS A 55 10.15 -33.48 17.34
C CYS A 55 9.80 -33.42 18.83
N ARG A 56 8.88 -34.29 19.26
CA ARG A 56 8.46 -34.37 20.67
C ARG A 56 9.60 -34.66 21.64
N HIS A 57 10.57 -35.50 21.27
CA HIS A 57 11.69 -35.84 22.14
C HIS A 57 12.58 -34.61 22.38
N LEU A 58 13.01 -33.93 21.31
CA LEU A 58 13.82 -32.71 21.40
C LEU A 58 13.07 -31.60 22.14
N TYR A 59 11.77 -31.45 21.90
CA TYR A 59 10.95 -30.48 22.64
C TYR A 59 11.00 -30.74 24.14
N LEU A 60 10.76 -31.98 24.56
CA LEU A 60 10.77 -32.32 25.99
C LEU A 60 12.16 -32.18 26.63
N SER A 61 13.22 -32.49 25.88
CA SER A 61 14.61 -32.38 26.36
C SER A 61 15.09 -30.93 26.45
N LEU A 62 14.68 -30.05 25.53
CA LEU A 62 15.23 -28.71 25.39
C LEU A 62 14.30 -27.58 25.89
N LYS A 63 13.01 -27.83 26.12
CA LYS A 63 12.01 -26.79 26.47
C LYS A 63 12.40 -25.87 27.62
N ASN A 64 13.13 -26.37 28.61
CA ASN A 64 13.51 -25.58 29.77
C ASN A 64 14.64 -24.58 29.43
N GLU A 65 15.48 -24.90 28.44
CA GLU A 65 16.62 -24.08 28.05
C GLU A 65 16.22 -22.92 27.12
N TYR A 66 15.18 -23.08 26.30
CA TYR A 66 14.84 -22.08 25.28
C TYR A 66 13.52 -21.33 25.52
N LEU A 67 12.49 -21.94 26.14
CA LEU A 67 11.15 -21.32 26.17
C LEU A 67 11.11 -19.98 26.91
N GLN A 68 11.75 -19.91 28.07
CA GLN A 68 11.75 -18.68 28.87
C GLN A 68 12.64 -17.60 28.23
N PRO A 69 13.90 -17.90 27.85
CA PRO A 69 14.72 -16.92 27.13
C PRO A 69 14.06 -16.41 25.84
N LEU A 70 13.38 -17.27 25.08
CA LEU A 70 12.71 -16.87 23.85
C LEU A 70 11.51 -15.96 24.11
N LYS A 71 10.78 -16.17 25.21
CA LYS A 71 9.67 -15.27 25.62
C LYS A 71 10.16 -13.90 26.07
N ASP A 72 11.33 -13.87 26.70
CA ASP A 72 11.94 -12.65 27.23
C ASP A 72 12.82 -11.93 26.19
N ALA A 73 13.05 -12.54 25.03
CA ALA A 73 13.87 -12.00 23.96
C ALA A 73 13.23 -10.77 23.30
N ASP A 74 14.08 -9.94 22.69
CA ASP A 74 13.63 -8.82 21.89
C ASP A 74 12.89 -9.27 20.60
N SER A 75 12.26 -8.30 19.93
CA SER A 75 11.48 -8.57 18.72
C SER A 75 12.33 -9.12 17.56
N ASN A 76 13.61 -8.74 17.43
CA ASN A 76 14.45 -9.20 16.32
C ASN A 76 14.78 -10.69 16.47
N VAL A 77 15.14 -11.11 17.68
CA VAL A 77 15.39 -12.53 18.00
C VAL A 77 14.14 -13.38 17.75
N MET A 78 12.97 -12.91 18.20
CA MET A 78 11.71 -13.63 17.93
C MET A 78 11.40 -13.68 16.42
N ILE A 79 11.58 -12.59 15.68
CA ILE A 79 11.37 -12.56 14.22
C ILE A 79 12.29 -13.57 13.53
N ALA A 80 13.58 -13.60 13.88
CA ALA A 80 14.54 -14.54 13.33
C ALA A 80 14.16 -16.01 13.65
N PHE A 81 13.68 -16.29 14.86
CA PHE A 81 13.11 -17.60 15.21
C PHE A 81 11.89 -17.95 14.36
N LEU A 82 10.93 -17.02 14.21
CA LEU A 82 9.74 -17.25 13.41
C LEU A 82 10.06 -17.44 11.92
N GLN A 83 11.11 -16.79 11.40
CA GLN A 83 11.57 -16.97 10.02
C GLN A 83 12.11 -18.38 9.78
N LEU A 84 12.79 -18.97 10.77
CA LEU A 84 13.20 -20.38 10.69
C LEU A 84 11.98 -21.31 10.60
N LEU A 85 10.92 -21.04 11.36
CA LEU A 85 9.67 -21.80 11.27
C LEU A 85 8.93 -21.56 9.95
N GLU A 86 8.92 -20.33 9.48
CA GLU A 86 8.25 -19.92 8.24
C GLU A 86 8.78 -20.70 7.02
N ARG A 87 10.08 -21.01 6.99
CA ARG A 87 10.71 -21.80 5.93
C ARG A 87 10.00 -23.14 5.71
N ASP A 88 9.60 -23.78 6.81
CA ASP A 88 8.98 -25.10 6.80
C ASP A 88 7.43 -25.03 6.77
N LEU A 89 6.88 -23.81 6.79
CA LEU A 89 5.45 -23.51 6.79
C LEU A 89 5.05 -22.72 5.53
N PRO A 90 4.76 -23.39 4.40
CA PRO A 90 4.58 -22.73 3.11
C PRO A 90 3.37 -21.78 3.06
N LEU A 91 2.40 -21.94 3.96
CA LEU A 91 1.18 -21.11 4.04
C LEU A 91 1.24 -20.05 5.15
N HIS A 92 2.35 -19.91 5.86
CA HIS A 92 2.50 -18.89 6.90
C HIS A 92 3.50 -17.83 6.46
N ILE A 93 3.33 -16.59 6.91
CA ILE A 93 4.33 -15.53 6.76
C ILE A 93 4.69 -14.99 8.14
N VAL A 94 5.94 -14.63 8.36
CA VAL A 94 6.30 -13.80 9.50
C VAL A 94 5.81 -12.38 9.25
N CYS A 95 5.12 -11.83 10.24
CA CYS A 95 4.78 -10.43 10.27
C CYS A 95 5.63 -9.73 11.33
N PRO A 96 6.62 -8.91 10.93
CA PRO A 96 7.53 -8.25 11.86
C PRO A 96 6.81 -7.31 12.83
N GLN A 97 5.73 -6.67 12.37
CA GLN A 97 4.93 -5.76 13.20
C GLN A 97 4.12 -6.48 14.27
N CYS A 98 3.61 -7.68 13.95
CA CYS A 98 2.85 -8.50 14.89
C CYS A 98 3.74 -9.41 15.75
N ASN A 99 4.97 -9.65 15.32
CA ASN A 99 5.89 -10.65 15.85
C ASN A 99 5.25 -12.05 15.94
N LYS A 100 4.56 -12.45 14.85
CA LYS A 100 3.75 -13.68 14.76
C LYS A 100 3.76 -14.22 13.34
N LEU A 101 3.39 -15.49 13.21
CA LEU A 101 3.07 -16.12 11.93
C LEU A 101 1.61 -15.85 11.56
N HIS A 102 1.36 -15.29 10.38
CA HIS A 102 0.02 -15.15 9.82
C HIS A 102 -0.25 -16.25 8.80
N PHE A 103 -1.43 -16.87 8.88
CA PHE A 103 -1.85 -17.93 7.97
C PHE A 103 -2.51 -17.34 6.71
N THR A 104 -1.92 -17.61 5.55
CA THR A 104 -2.28 -17.01 4.25
C THR A 104 -3.74 -17.29 3.84
N PRO A 105 -4.31 -18.50 4.05
CA PRO A 105 -5.73 -18.74 3.76
C PRO A 105 -6.71 -17.88 4.58
N LEU A 106 -6.24 -17.15 5.60
CA LEU A 106 -7.03 -16.19 6.36
C LEU A 106 -6.67 -14.73 6.02
N ALA A 107 -6.10 -14.47 4.84
CA ALA A 107 -5.68 -13.13 4.38
C ALA A 107 -6.80 -12.08 4.45
N GLN A 108 -8.05 -12.48 4.19
CA GLN A 108 -9.23 -11.61 4.26
C GLN A 108 -9.42 -10.94 5.63
N ARG A 109 -8.92 -11.55 6.72
CA ARG A 109 -8.99 -10.96 8.07
C ARG A 109 -8.15 -9.69 8.24
N TYR A 110 -7.27 -9.40 7.29
CA TYR A 110 -6.42 -8.22 7.29
C TYR A 110 -6.92 -7.13 6.32
N GLN A 111 -8.06 -7.35 5.66
CA GLN A 111 -8.82 -6.30 4.99
C GLN A 111 -9.60 -5.48 6.01
N VAL A 112 -9.95 -4.25 5.64
CA VAL A 112 -10.86 -3.43 6.43
C VAL A 112 -12.16 -3.27 5.70
N SER A 113 -13.25 -3.57 6.40
CA SER A 113 -14.61 -3.51 5.88
C SER A 113 -15.09 -2.09 5.61
N ASP A 114 -14.63 -1.14 6.42
CA ASP A 114 -14.91 0.29 6.29
C ASP A 114 -13.65 1.04 6.75
N PRO A 115 -12.83 1.54 5.82
CA PRO A 115 -11.55 2.11 6.17
C PRO A 115 -11.75 3.42 6.97
N TYR A 116 -12.87 4.13 6.83
CA TYR A 116 -13.14 5.39 7.53
C TYR A 116 -13.79 5.22 8.91
N ASN A 117 -14.14 4.00 9.32
CA ASN A 117 -14.76 3.73 10.62
C ASN A 117 -13.75 3.36 11.71
N TYR A 118 -13.54 4.30 12.65
CA TYR A 118 -12.53 4.22 13.70
C TYR A 118 -12.92 3.39 14.92
N THR A 119 -14.17 2.94 15.03
CA THR A 119 -14.72 2.37 16.27
C THR A 119 -14.11 1.02 16.67
N ASP A 120 -13.43 0.32 15.74
CA ASP A 120 -12.87 -1.02 15.96
C ASP A 120 -11.34 -1.11 15.99
N ARG A 121 -10.62 0.02 16.00
CA ARG A 121 -9.14 0.05 15.99
C ARG A 121 -8.48 -0.79 17.08
N ALA A 122 -9.07 -0.85 18.27
CA ALA A 122 -8.54 -1.63 19.39
C ALA A 122 -8.51 -3.15 19.14
N LYS A 123 -9.31 -3.64 18.18
CA LYS A 123 -9.37 -5.07 17.79
C LYS A 123 -8.41 -5.40 16.65
N TRP A 124 -7.80 -4.40 16.02
CA TRP A 124 -6.98 -4.63 14.84
C TRP A 124 -5.63 -5.27 15.20
N PRO A 125 -5.11 -6.17 14.35
CA PRO A 125 -3.72 -6.61 14.46
C PRO A 125 -2.76 -5.41 14.41
N LYS A 126 -1.63 -5.48 15.13
CA LYS A 126 -0.63 -4.40 15.16
C LYS A 126 -0.16 -3.97 13.77
N CYS A 127 0.04 -4.93 12.85
CA CYS A 127 0.40 -4.62 11.47
C CYS A 127 -0.63 -3.72 10.79
N ARG A 128 -1.92 -3.97 11.01
CA ARG A 128 -2.99 -3.17 10.43
C ARG A 128 -3.04 -1.76 11.03
N ALA A 129 -2.87 -1.64 12.35
CA ALA A 129 -2.82 -0.33 12.99
C ALA A 129 -1.66 0.54 12.46
N ILE A 130 -0.53 -0.07 12.09
CA ILE A 130 0.59 0.63 11.48
C ILE A 130 0.30 1.02 10.03
N ASP A 131 -0.34 0.16 9.25
CA ASP A 131 -0.73 0.47 7.88
C ASP A 131 -1.71 1.66 7.81
N ASP A 132 -2.61 1.76 8.78
CA ASP A 132 -3.59 2.84 8.90
C ASP A 132 -2.94 4.22 9.18
N LEU A 133 -1.78 4.25 9.84
CA LEU A 133 -1.00 5.50 9.99
C LEU A 133 -0.48 5.99 8.63
N GLY A 134 -0.05 5.07 7.77
CA GLY A 134 0.39 5.40 6.41
C GLY A 134 -0.73 5.98 5.55
N ARG A 135 -1.95 5.47 5.75
CA ARG A 135 -3.15 5.97 5.08
C ARG A 135 -3.50 7.41 5.46
N TRP A 136 -3.35 7.81 6.72
CA TRP A 136 -3.63 9.19 7.15
C TRP A 136 -2.78 10.25 6.46
N SER A 137 -1.62 9.85 5.95
CA SER A 137 -0.75 10.70 5.14
C SER A 137 -1.00 10.58 3.64
N ASP A 138 -2.11 9.93 3.23
CA ASP A 138 -2.45 9.54 1.85
C ASP A 138 -1.32 8.82 1.12
N ASN A 139 -0.36 8.23 1.84
CA ASN A 139 0.82 7.59 1.26
C ASN A 139 0.54 6.19 0.70
N MET A 140 -0.61 5.60 1.06
CA MET A 140 -1.02 4.28 0.62
C MET A 140 -2.52 4.23 0.36
N THR A 141 -2.92 3.25 -0.44
CA THR A 141 -4.32 3.00 -0.77
C THR A 141 -5.10 2.50 0.46
N PRO A 142 -6.42 2.77 0.58
CA PRO A 142 -7.21 2.39 1.75
C PRO A 142 -7.23 0.88 2.05
N SER A 143 -7.21 0.08 0.99
CA SER A 143 -7.19 -1.39 1.03
C SER A 143 -5.81 -1.97 1.37
N PHE A 144 -4.74 -1.18 1.35
CA PHE A 144 -3.40 -1.71 1.51
C PHE A 144 -3.23 -2.40 2.87
N SER A 145 -2.58 -3.56 2.85
CA SER A 145 -2.29 -4.34 4.05
C SER A 145 -0.93 -5.00 3.95
N SER A 146 -0.06 -4.70 4.90
CA SER A 146 1.29 -5.23 4.97
C SER A 146 1.32 -6.75 5.01
N ALA A 147 0.37 -7.34 5.74
CA ALA A 147 0.25 -8.79 5.85
C ALA A 147 -0.15 -9.41 4.50
N ILE A 148 -1.12 -8.82 3.80
CA ILE A 148 -1.60 -9.30 2.50
C ILE A 148 -0.50 -9.14 1.43
N PHE A 149 0.24 -8.03 1.44
CA PHE A 149 1.42 -7.84 0.61
C PHE A 149 2.45 -8.97 0.81
N LEU A 150 2.87 -9.22 2.05
CA LEU A 150 3.87 -10.27 2.35
C LEU A 150 3.35 -11.66 1.95
N MET A 151 2.05 -11.93 2.14
CA MET A 151 1.40 -13.16 1.68
C MET A 151 1.43 -13.30 0.15
N ALA A 152 1.07 -12.24 -0.58
CA ALA A 152 1.08 -12.24 -2.05
C ALA A 152 2.50 -12.47 -2.58
N MET A 153 3.49 -11.77 -2.03
CA MET A 153 4.88 -11.90 -2.44
C MET A 153 5.46 -13.27 -2.11
N LYS A 154 5.10 -13.86 -0.96
CA LYS A 154 5.48 -15.25 -0.66
C LYS A 154 4.83 -16.25 -1.61
N ALA A 155 3.52 -16.10 -1.88
CA ALA A 155 2.81 -16.99 -2.79
C ALA A 155 3.42 -16.93 -4.21
N HIS A 156 3.75 -15.73 -4.70
CA HIS A 156 4.42 -15.52 -5.97
C HIS A 156 5.77 -16.25 -6.05
N ARG A 157 6.61 -16.13 -5.00
CA ARG A 157 7.90 -16.84 -4.94
C ARG A 157 7.79 -18.36 -4.89
N GLN A 158 6.62 -18.87 -4.54
CA GLN A 158 6.31 -20.30 -4.53
C GLN A 158 5.60 -20.74 -5.82
N ASP A 159 5.57 -19.89 -6.85
CA ASP A 159 4.88 -20.12 -8.12
C ASP A 159 3.38 -20.47 -7.94
N LYS A 160 2.75 -19.91 -6.90
CA LYS A 160 1.32 -20.07 -6.63
C LYS A 160 0.52 -18.95 -7.28
N ASP A 161 -0.74 -19.24 -7.59
CA ASP A 161 -1.70 -18.23 -8.02
C ASP A 161 -1.90 -17.16 -6.93
N THR A 162 -1.63 -15.91 -7.29
CA THR A 162 -1.76 -14.75 -6.41
C THR A 162 -3.03 -13.95 -6.64
N THR A 163 -3.84 -14.30 -7.65
CA THR A 163 -4.99 -13.50 -8.10
C THR A 163 -5.94 -13.16 -6.96
N VAL A 164 -6.34 -14.16 -6.16
CA VAL A 164 -7.25 -13.95 -5.03
C VAL A 164 -6.63 -13.02 -3.98
N ILE A 165 -5.34 -13.18 -3.67
CA ILE A 165 -4.67 -12.38 -2.64
C ILE A 165 -4.44 -10.94 -3.12
N LEU A 166 -4.09 -10.74 -4.39
CA LEU A 166 -3.92 -9.42 -4.99
C LEU A 166 -5.24 -8.65 -5.08
N ASN A 167 -6.34 -9.34 -5.37
CA ASN A 167 -7.68 -8.74 -5.33
C ASN A 167 -8.02 -8.22 -3.92
N LEU A 168 -7.44 -8.80 -2.85
CA LEU A 168 -7.67 -8.28 -1.51
C LEU A 168 -7.01 -6.92 -1.25
N LEU A 169 -6.01 -6.53 -2.06
CA LEU A 169 -5.37 -5.22 -2.04
C LEU A 169 -6.07 -4.22 -2.95
N SER A 170 -7.08 -4.62 -3.71
CA SER A 170 -7.82 -3.71 -4.59
C SER A 170 -8.88 -2.93 -3.79
N TYR A 171 -9.21 -1.74 -4.27
CA TYR A 171 -10.22 -0.84 -3.67
C TYR A 171 -11.04 -0.22 -4.78
N SER A 172 -12.32 0.04 -4.52
CA SER A 172 -13.19 0.84 -5.37
C SER A 172 -14.28 1.40 -4.48
N ASP A 173 -14.44 2.71 -4.49
CA ASP A 173 -15.45 3.40 -3.71
C ASP A 173 -15.78 4.74 -4.35
N VAL A 174 -17.05 5.14 -4.26
CA VAL A 174 -17.51 6.44 -4.71
C VAL A 174 -17.93 7.22 -3.47
N ASP A 175 -17.32 8.38 -3.27
CA ASP A 175 -17.56 9.29 -2.17
C ASP A 175 -18.23 10.57 -2.69
N ASP A 176 -19.38 10.92 -2.10
CA ASP A 176 -20.16 12.13 -2.38
C ASP A 176 -20.19 13.09 -1.18
N THR A 177 -19.35 12.86 -0.17
CA THR A 177 -19.40 13.66 1.07
C THR A 177 -18.96 15.11 0.87
N SER A 178 -18.22 15.39 -0.20
CA SER A 178 -17.83 16.74 -0.58
C SER A 178 -19.00 17.48 -1.23
N ARG A 179 -19.23 18.72 -0.81
CA ARG A 179 -20.22 19.60 -1.46
C ARG A 179 -19.73 20.17 -2.80
N SER A 180 -18.46 19.96 -3.10
CA SER A 180 -17.76 20.60 -4.21
C SER A 180 -17.49 19.65 -5.38
N PHE A 181 -17.44 18.34 -5.12
CA PHE A 181 -17.17 17.31 -6.13
C PHE A 181 -17.70 15.94 -5.70
N ALA A 182 -17.88 15.05 -6.67
CA ALA A 182 -17.93 13.61 -6.41
C ALA A 182 -16.52 13.01 -6.61
N GLU A 183 -16.13 12.04 -5.80
CA GLU A 183 -14.86 11.33 -5.92
C GLU A 183 -15.10 9.85 -6.21
N LEU A 184 -14.43 9.31 -7.23
CA LEU A 184 -14.26 7.87 -7.37
C LEU A 184 -12.81 7.53 -7.05
N HIS A 185 -12.60 6.60 -6.13
CA HIS A 185 -11.29 6.11 -5.73
C HIS A 185 -11.14 4.63 -6.07
N THR A 186 -10.28 4.31 -7.03
CA THR A 186 -9.95 2.93 -7.40
C THR A 186 -8.49 2.60 -7.13
N SER A 187 -8.20 1.38 -6.69
CA SER A 187 -6.83 0.88 -6.60
C SER A 187 -6.72 -0.59 -7.00
N SER A 188 -5.55 -0.96 -7.53
CA SER A 188 -5.26 -2.33 -7.94
C SER A 188 -3.79 -2.66 -7.75
N ALA A 189 -3.49 -3.93 -7.51
CA ALA A 189 -2.13 -4.43 -7.28
C ALA A 189 -1.75 -5.51 -8.30
N ARG A 190 -0.49 -5.50 -8.74
CA ARG A 190 0.08 -6.46 -9.68
C ARG A 190 1.49 -6.82 -9.25
N ILE A 191 1.91 -8.06 -9.53
CA ILE A 191 3.30 -8.46 -9.36
C ILE A 191 3.99 -8.46 -10.73
N ARG A 192 5.11 -7.75 -10.83
CA ARG A 192 5.91 -7.58 -12.05
C ARG A 192 7.38 -7.60 -11.69
N ASN A 193 8.17 -8.38 -12.42
CA ASN A 193 9.62 -8.51 -12.19
C ASN A 193 10.00 -8.79 -10.73
N GLY A 194 9.19 -9.61 -10.03
CA GLY A 194 9.42 -9.97 -8.63
C GLY A 194 9.03 -8.90 -7.61
N SER A 195 8.50 -7.75 -8.03
CA SER A 195 8.05 -6.66 -7.15
C SER A 195 6.53 -6.49 -7.18
N LEU A 196 5.94 -6.09 -6.05
CA LEU A 196 4.53 -5.67 -6.03
C LEU A 196 4.43 -4.21 -6.44
N LEU A 197 3.68 -3.97 -7.52
CA LEU A 197 3.33 -2.65 -7.99
C LEU A 197 1.87 -2.36 -7.64
N MET A 198 1.58 -1.12 -7.30
CA MET A 198 0.22 -0.65 -7.08
C MET A 198 -0.10 0.52 -7.99
N ARG A 199 -1.35 0.56 -8.47
CA ARG A 199 -1.95 1.74 -9.10
C ARG A 199 -3.10 2.20 -8.23
N ASP A 200 -3.17 3.50 -8.06
CA ASP A 200 -4.18 4.22 -7.30
C ASP A 200 -4.71 5.36 -8.18
N GLN A 201 -6.01 5.40 -8.46
CA GLN A 201 -6.63 6.47 -9.26
C GLN A 201 -7.75 7.11 -8.47
N ARG A 202 -7.68 8.43 -8.32
CA ARG A 202 -8.74 9.28 -7.79
C ARG A 202 -9.30 10.12 -8.92
N VAL A 203 -10.62 10.12 -9.09
CA VAL A 203 -11.31 10.90 -10.11
C VAL A 203 -12.24 11.86 -9.41
N PHE A 204 -11.97 13.16 -9.55
CA PHE A 204 -12.75 14.23 -8.94
C PHE A 204 -13.64 14.86 -10.00
N MET A 205 -14.96 14.69 -9.89
CA MET A 205 -15.95 15.27 -10.80
C MET A 205 -16.49 16.58 -10.23
N PHE A 206 -16.24 17.67 -10.95
CA PHE A 206 -16.67 19.02 -10.59
C PHE A 206 -17.82 19.53 -11.47
N PRO A 207 -18.68 20.42 -10.96
CA PRO A 207 -19.69 21.10 -11.76
C PRO A 207 -19.05 21.90 -12.91
N ALA A 208 -19.64 21.85 -14.10
CA ALA A 208 -19.18 22.63 -15.24
C ALA A 208 -19.62 24.11 -15.15
N PRO A 209 -18.80 25.07 -15.61
CA PRO A 209 -17.41 24.92 -16.01
C PRO A 209 -16.46 24.81 -14.81
N LEU A 210 -15.29 24.20 -15.02
CA LEU A 210 -14.22 24.15 -14.02
C LEU A 210 -13.80 25.57 -13.62
N ARG A 211 -13.83 25.90 -12.32
CA ARG A 211 -13.34 27.19 -11.80
C ARG A 211 -11.85 27.10 -11.51
N ILE A 212 -11.08 28.04 -12.06
CA ILE A 212 -9.64 28.16 -11.86
C ILE A 212 -9.37 29.49 -11.12
N PRO A 213 -8.55 29.51 -10.06
CA PRO A 213 -7.86 28.36 -9.46
C PRO A 213 -8.84 27.38 -8.78
N LEU A 214 -8.48 26.09 -8.78
CA LEU A 214 -9.20 25.06 -8.04
C LEU A 214 -9.02 25.35 -6.55
N SER A 215 -9.92 26.15 -5.99
CA SER A 215 -9.83 26.60 -4.59
C SER A 215 -10.41 25.57 -3.62
N VAL A 216 -10.70 24.38 -4.10
CA VAL A 216 -11.35 23.30 -3.33
C VAL A 216 -10.30 22.37 -2.75
N CYS A 217 -10.44 22.08 -1.47
CA CYS A 217 -9.63 21.07 -0.80
C CYS A 217 -10.02 19.67 -1.29
N ALA A 218 -9.22 19.13 -2.21
CA ALA A 218 -9.38 17.78 -2.75
C ALA A 218 -8.06 17.01 -2.58
N PRO A 219 -7.84 16.38 -1.41
CA PRO A 219 -6.60 15.67 -1.11
C PRO A 219 -6.50 14.38 -1.92
N PHE A 220 -5.33 14.13 -2.50
CA PHE A 220 -5.01 12.89 -3.21
C PHE A 220 -3.70 12.25 -2.76
N GLY A 221 -2.77 13.03 -2.23
CA GLY A 221 -1.45 12.56 -1.77
C GLY A 221 -0.55 11.99 -2.88
N PHE A 222 0.59 12.64 -3.16
CA PHE A 222 1.61 12.05 -4.02
C PHE A 222 2.44 10.99 -3.26
N CYS A 223 3.26 11.45 -2.31
CA CYS A 223 4.01 10.63 -1.36
C CYS A 223 4.54 11.52 -0.23
N ALA A 224 5.09 10.93 0.84
CA ALA A 224 5.64 11.67 1.97
C ALA A 224 6.77 12.64 1.60
N HIS A 225 7.41 12.51 0.44
CA HIS A 225 8.52 13.37 0.05
C HIS A 225 8.11 14.61 -0.76
N ASN A 226 6.84 14.73 -1.16
CA ASN A 226 6.38 15.83 -2.00
C ASN A 226 5.15 16.50 -1.39
N SER A 227 5.12 17.83 -1.46
CA SER A 227 4.01 18.70 -1.01
C SER A 227 2.78 18.66 -1.92
N LEU A 228 2.89 18.02 -3.09
CA LEU A 228 1.77 17.83 -4.01
C LEU A 228 0.78 16.81 -3.45
N SER A 229 -0.13 17.29 -2.61
CA SER A 229 -1.10 16.48 -1.89
C SER A 229 -2.55 16.85 -2.19
N ASN A 230 -2.80 18.02 -2.79
CA ASN A 230 -4.12 18.58 -3.00
C ASN A 230 -4.28 19.21 -4.39
N LEU A 231 -5.48 19.16 -4.99
CA LEU A 231 -5.76 19.80 -6.28
C LEU A 231 -5.56 21.34 -6.23
N ALA A 232 -5.74 21.97 -5.08
CA ALA A 232 -5.45 23.39 -4.90
C ALA A 232 -3.96 23.73 -5.11
N HIS A 233 -3.06 22.75 -4.98
CA HIS A 233 -1.62 22.96 -5.13
C HIS A 233 -1.17 22.89 -6.60
N LEU A 234 -2.02 22.47 -7.54
CA LEU A 234 -1.63 22.29 -8.95
C LEU A 234 -1.04 23.55 -9.57
N PRO A 235 -1.72 24.72 -9.52
CA PRO A 235 -1.17 25.93 -10.14
C PRO A 235 0.11 26.39 -9.44
N ARG A 236 0.16 26.24 -8.10
CA ARG A 236 1.35 26.57 -7.29
C ARG A 236 2.54 25.69 -7.62
N CYS A 237 2.31 24.46 -8.09
CA CYS A 237 3.33 23.52 -8.56
C CYS A 237 3.71 23.71 -10.03
N GLY A 238 3.16 24.73 -10.71
CA GLY A 238 3.34 24.95 -12.14
C GLY A 238 2.67 23.90 -13.03
N ILE A 239 1.66 23.19 -12.52
CA ILE A 239 0.87 22.23 -13.28
C ILE A 239 -0.30 22.99 -13.94
N HIS A 240 -0.40 22.92 -15.27
CA HIS A 240 -1.45 23.62 -16.01
C HIS A 240 -2.82 22.96 -15.75
N VAL A 241 -3.77 23.77 -15.29
CA VAL A 241 -5.19 23.38 -15.22
C VAL A 241 -5.88 23.97 -16.45
N PRO A 242 -6.41 23.16 -17.38
CA PRO A 242 -7.02 23.68 -18.60
C PRO A 242 -8.30 24.44 -18.30
N SER A 243 -8.49 25.56 -19.00
CA SER A 243 -9.77 26.28 -18.96
C SER A 243 -10.89 25.47 -19.64
N ALA A 244 -12.15 25.88 -19.44
CA ALA A 244 -13.31 25.22 -20.05
C ALA A 244 -13.26 25.16 -21.59
N ASP A 245 -12.60 26.12 -22.22
CA ASP A 245 -12.44 26.17 -23.68
C ASP A 245 -11.26 25.29 -24.17
N GLU A 246 -10.27 25.05 -23.31
CA GLU A 246 -9.06 24.28 -23.64
C GLU A 246 -9.24 22.77 -23.42
N ILE A 247 -10.09 22.39 -22.46
CA ILE A 247 -10.15 21.01 -21.95
C ILE A 247 -10.49 19.95 -23.00
N GLY A 248 -11.24 20.30 -24.05
CA GLY A 248 -11.64 19.35 -25.10
C GLY A 248 -10.46 18.86 -25.96
N GLU A 249 -9.41 19.67 -26.07
CA GLU A 249 -8.19 19.36 -26.82
C GLU A 249 -6.96 19.29 -25.90
N TYR A 250 -7.18 19.27 -24.58
CA TYR A 250 -6.08 19.30 -23.62
C TYR A 250 -5.33 17.98 -23.59
N GLU A 251 -4.07 18.02 -23.99
CA GLU A 251 -3.11 16.96 -23.72
C GLU A 251 -2.25 17.34 -22.50
N ASN A 252 -2.07 16.38 -21.61
CA ASN A 252 -1.22 16.52 -20.44
C ASN A 252 0.23 16.85 -20.85
N LYS A 253 0.66 18.09 -20.58
CA LYS A 253 1.98 18.60 -20.95
C LYS A 253 3.06 18.17 -19.96
N GLU A 254 2.66 17.97 -18.71
CA GLU A 254 3.53 17.60 -17.61
C GLU A 254 3.97 16.15 -17.71
N GLY A 255 3.16 15.28 -18.31
CA GLY A 255 3.37 13.83 -18.38
C GLY A 255 3.41 13.17 -16.99
N ILE A 256 4.26 12.15 -16.84
CA ILE A 256 4.45 11.47 -15.55
C ILE A 256 5.35 12.32 -14.64
N ILE A 257 4.87 12.72 -13.47
CA ILE A 257 5.66 13.33 -12.41
C ILE A 257 6.17 12.20 -11.50
N TYR A 258 7.42 12.27 -11.03
CA TYR A 258 8.01 11.21 -10.21
C TYR A 258 8.85 11.75 -9.06
N CYS A 259 8.89 10.97 -7.98
CA CYS A 259 9.63 11.32 -6.78
C CYS A 259 11.11 10.93 -6.91
N ARG A 260 12.02 11.72 -6.32
CA ARG A 260 13.45 11.39 -6.28
C ARG A 260 13.84 10.46 -5.14
N TYR A 261 13.00 10.32 -4.12
CA TYR A 261 13.35 9.66 -2.87
C TYR A 261 12.61 8.33 -2.67
N CYS A 262 11.51 8.12 -3.39
CA CYS A 262 10.76 6.88 -3.39
C CYS A 262 10.29 6.51 -4.79
N PRO A 263 10.07 5.22 -5.06
CA PRO A 263 9.59 4.76 -6.36
C PRO A 263 8.07 5.01 -6.48
N THR A 264 7.73 6.27 -6.69
CA THR A 264 6.34 6.74 -6.84
C THR A 264 6.26 7.64 -8.07
N GLU A 265 5.29 7.35 -8.93
CA GLU A 265 4.96 8.12 -10.12
C GLU A 265 3.51 8.61 -10.01
N ILE A 266 3.21 9.78 -10.54
CA ILE A 266 1.87 10.35 -10.59
C ILE A 266 1.64 11.01 -11.95
N ARG A 267 0.41 10.99 -12.41
CA ARG A 267 -0.05 11.65 -13.62
C ARG A 267 -1.40 12.29 -13.34
N ILE A 268 -1.57 13.54 -13.77
CA ILE A 268 -2.78 14.32 -13.56
C ILE A 268 -3.37 14.67 -14.93
N ASP A 269 -4.55 14.14 -15.22
CA ASP A 269 -5.24 14.35 -16.50
C ASP A 269 -6.61 15.00 -16.28
N PHE A 270 -7.20 15.55 -17.34
CA PHE A 270 -8.47 16.28 -17.30
C PHE A 270 -9.39 15.78 -18.42
N LYS A 271 -10.70 15.74 -18.14
CA LYS A 271 -11.71 15.39 -19.14
C LYS A 271 -12.98 16.21 -18.93
N SER A 272 -13.55 16.73 -20.02
CA SER A 272 -14.86 17.36 -19.98
C SER A 272 -15.96 16.35 -20.30
N TYR A 273 -17.02 16.39 -19.48
CA TYR A 273 -18.30 15.72 -19.73
C TYR A 273 -19.35 16.74 -20.20
N GLY A 274 -18.91 17.85 -20.80
CA GLY A 274 -19.77 18.89 -21.32
C GLY A 274 -20.54 19.61 -20.21
N LYS A 275 -21.86 19.47 -20.20
CA LYS A 275 -22.72 20.10 -19.18
C LYS A 275 -22.75 19.30 -17.88
N ASP A 276 -22.36 18.04 -17.93
CA ASP A 276 -22.47 17.11 -16.81
C ASP A 276 -21.31 17.27 -15.82
N GLY A 277 -20.20 17.91 -16.24
CA GLY A 277 -19.11 18.24 -15.35
C GLY A 277 -17.74 18.24 -16.02
N THR A 278 -16.72 18.43 -15.20
CA THR A 278 -15.31 18.29 -15.56
C THR A 278 -14.62 17.40 -14.55
N ALA A 279 -13.97 16.35 -15.03
CA ALA A 279 -13.26 15.39 -14.19
C ALA A 279 -11.75 15.68 -14.18
N VAL A 280 -11.17 15.63 -12.99
CA VAL A 280 -9.72 15.62 -12.76
C VAL A 280 -9.30 14.21 -12.35
N PHE A 281 -8.41 13.60 -13.11
CA PHE A 281 -7.89 12.26 -12.86
C PHE A 281 -6.52 12.37 -12.24
N VAL A 282 -6.35 11.83 -11.04
CA VAL A 282 -5.06 11.70 -10.40
C VAL A 282 -4.71 10.22 -10.35
N THR A 283 -3.79 9.79 -11.20
CA THR A 283 -3.32 8.40 -11.25
C THR A 283 -1.91 8.30 -10.68
N ARG A 284 -1.74 7.50 -9.64
CA ARG A 284 -0.49 7.24 -8.95
C ARG A 284 -0.07 5.79 -9.11
N TRP A 285 1.21 5.55 -9.38
CA TRP A 285 1.84 4.23 -9.38
C TRP A 285 2.93 4.15 -8.33
N MET A 286 3.03 3.01 -7.65
CA MET A 286 4.01 2.76 -6.59
C MET A 286 4.65 1.40 -6.77
N ASP A 287 5.97 1.33 -6.58
CA ASP A 287 6.68 0.07 -6.40
C ASP A 287 6.88 -0.19 -4.89
N VAL A 288 6.18 -1.19 -4.35
CA VAL A 288 6.19 -1.53 -2.92
C VAL A 288 7.32 -2.51 -2.56
N GLY A 289 8.00 -3.08 -3.56
CA GLY A 289 9.16 -3.94 -3.38
C GLY A 289 8.86 -5.44 -3.36
N GLU A 290 9.91 -6.22 -3.08
CA GLU A 290 9.87 -7.69 -3.15
C GLU A 290 9.27 -8.35 -1.89
N GLY A 291 9.16 -7.61 -0.80
CA GLY A 291 8.69 -8.14 0.49
C GLY A 291 9.63 -9.22 1.05
N ARG A 292 10.95 -8.97 0.96
CA ARG A 292 12.01 -9.81 1.53
C ARG A 292 12.76 -9.10 2.66
N ASP A 293 13.08 -7.83 2.43
CA ASP A 293 13.77 -6.99 3.39
C ASP A 293 12.79 -5.95 3.93
N MET A 294 12.68 -5.89 5.25
CA MET A 294 11.85 -4.91 5.94
C MET A 294 12.51 -3.54 6.00
N GLU A 295 13.82 -3.51 5.78
CA GLU A 295 14.60 -2.29 5.68
C GLU A 295 14.58 -1.69 4.28
N ASP A 296 13.99 -2.39 3.29
CA ASP A 296 13.80 -1.93 1.92
C ASP A 296 13.07 -0.58 1.92
N VAL A 297 13.67 0.39 1.23
CA VAL A 297 13.11 1.73 1.06
C VAL A 297 11.74 1.66 0.41
N LYS A 298 11.57 0.84 -0.62
CA LYS A 298 10.29 0.67 -1.34
C LYS A 298 9.16 0.32 -0.38
N TRP A 299 9.47 -0.52 0.60
CA TRP A 299 8.55 -0.94 1.63
C TRP A 299 8.30 0.13 2.69
N LYS A 300 9.33 0.85 3.13
CA LYS A 300 9.24 1.84 4.23
C LYS A 300 8.46 3.10 3.87
N VAL A 301 8.41 3.48 2.60
CA VAL A 301 7.72 4.69 2.12
C VAL A 301 6.27 4.76 2.60
N ARG A 302 5.61 3.61 2.71
CA ARG A 302 4.24 3.48 3.23
C ARG A 302 4.05 4.02 4.66
N LEU A 303 5.11 4.12 5.46
CA LEU A 303 5.05 4.48 6.87
C LEU A 303 4.99 6.00 7.08
N GLY A 304 5.20 6.80 6.04
CA GLY A 304 5.12 8.27 6.13
C GLY A 304 6.14 8.90 7.09
N ARG A 305 7.22 8.20 7.44
CA ARG A 305 8.27 8.72 8.34
C ARG A 305 9.44 9.29 7.54
N PHE A 306 9.61 10.61 7.66
CA PHE A 306 10.51 11.45 6.88
C PHE A 306 12.00 11.31 7.21
N ASP A 307 12.35 10.80 8.40
CA ASP A 307 13.71 10.95 8.94
C ASP A 307 14.78 10.09 8.22
N TRP A 308 14.37 9.18 7.33
CA TRP A 308 15.24 8.09 6.85
C TRP A 308 15.45 8.01 5.33
N LEU A 309 14.87 8.93 4.54
CA LEU A 309 14.77 8.80 3.08
C LEU A 309 15.19 10.08 2.34
N ARG A 310 16.41 10.57 2.59
CA ARG A 310 17.01 11.66 1.79
C ARG A 310 17.96 11.17 0.70
N ASP A 311 18.22 9.86 0.62
CA ASP A 311 19.03 9.31 -0.45
C ASP A 311 18.24 9.29 -1.76
N GLU A 312 18.77 9.95 -2.79
CA GLU A 312 18.15 9.94 -4.11
C GLU A 312 18.14 8.51 -4.68
N HIS A 313 16.96 8.07 -5.09
CA HIS A 313 16.73 6.82 -5.78
C HIS A 313 16.68 7.08 -7.29
N SER A 314 17.55 6.39 -8.03
CA SER A 314 17.56 6.48 -9.48
C SER A 314 16.64 5.41 -10.08
N TYR A 315 15.60 5.86 -10.78
CA TYR A 315 14.79 5.04 -11.67
C TYR A 315 14.34 5.89 -12.86
N ALA A 316 14.04 5.23 -13.99
CA ALA A 316 13.61 5.92 -15.19
C ALA A 316 12.17 6.43 -15.02
N ARG A 317 11.93 7.68 -15.41
CA ARG A 317 10.61 8.29 -15.43
C ARG A 317 9.65 7.45 -16.28
N GLY A 318 8.51 7.08 -15.70
CA GLY A 318 7.47 6.27 -16.33
C GLY A 318 7.72 4.76 -16.27
N ALA A 319 8.83 4.31 -15.66
CA ALA A 319 9.14 2.89 -15.60
C ALA A 319 8.16 2.10 -14.74
N ILE A 320 7.61 2.71 -13.68
CA ILE A 320 6.67 2.05 -12.77
C ILE A 320 5.30 1.93 -13.44
N CYS A 321 4.83 3.02 -14.03
CA CYS A 321 3.63 3.05 -14.87
C CYS A 321 3.71 2.00 -15.99
N ALA A 322 4.76 2.03 -16.82
CA ALA A 322 4.93 1.09 -17.92
C ALA A 322 4.99 -0.38 -17.43
N ALA A 323 5.68 -0.64 -16.32
CA ALA A 323 5.73 -1.97 -15.73
C ALA A 323 4.35 -2.45 -15.23
N PHE A 324 3.57 -1.56 -14.61
CA PHE A 324 2.24 -1.88 -14.10
C PHE A 324 1.24 -2.11 -15.23
N GLU A 325 1.15 -1.17 -16.17
CA GLU A 325 0.17 -1.16 -17.26
C GLU A 325 0.52 -2.18 -18.34
N GLY A 326 1.81 -2.46 -18.54
CA GLY A 326 2.30 -3.36 -19.59
C GLY A 326 2.27 -2.73 -20.99
N THR A 327 2.09 -1.41 -21.07
CA THR A 327 2.04 -0.60 -22.29
C THR A 327 2.53 0.81 -21.97
N ASP A 328 3.06 1.50 -22.99
CA ASP A 328 3.42 2.92 -22.89
C ASP A 328 2.21 3.85 -23.21
N ASP A 329 1.14 3.32 -23.82
CA ASP A 329 -0.10 4.05 -24.16
C ASP A 329 -1.14 3.92 -23.03
N PHE A 330 -0.81 4.41 -21.83
CA PHE A 330 -1.77 4.43 -20.73
C PHE A 330 -2.88 5.47 -20.97
N ARG A 331 -4.13 5.00 -20.98
CA ARG A 331 -5.34 5.81 -21.13
C ARG A 331 -6.10 5.89 -19.81
N PHE A 332 -5.99 7.01 -19.12
CA PHE A 332 -6.54 7.21 -17.77
C PHE A 332 -8.05 6.95 -17.70
N GLU A 333 -8.81 7.31 -18.74
CA GLU A 333 -10.26 7.13 -18.81
C GLU A 333 -10.70 5.69 -19.03
N SER A 334 -9.82 4.81 -19.56
CA SER A 334 -10.15 3.40 -19.81
C SER A 334 -10.34 2.58 -18.53
N LEU A 335 -10.03 3.18 -17.38
CA LEU A 335 -10.21 2.57 -16.07
C LEU A 335 -11.63 2.74 -15.53
N LEU A 336 -12.39 3.69 -16.05
CA LEU A 336 -13.79 3.87 -15.74
C LEU A 336 -14.62 2.92 -16.58
N ASN A 337 -15.57 2.24 -15.94
CA ASN A 337 -16.65 1.57 -16.65
C ASN A 337 -17.87 2.51 -16.80
N GLU A 338 -18.87 2.11 -17.57
CA GLU A 338 -20.06 2.94 -17.82
C GLU A 338 -20.83 3.28 -16.52
N GLU A 339 -20.88 2.37 -15.55
CA GLU A 339 -21.52 2.62 -14.25
C GLU A 339 -20.73 3.65 -13.44
N ASP A 340 -19.40 3.55 -13.43
CA ASP A 340 -18.54 4.52 -12.72
C ASP A 340 -18.76 5.95 -13.26
N GLU A 341 -18.90 6.10 -14.57
CA GLU A 341 -19.18 7.41 -15.19
C GLU A 341 -20.59 7.90 -14.82
N ILE A 342 -21.59 7.02 -14.83
CA ILE A 342 -22.96 7.36 -14.43
C ILE A 342 -23.01 7.79 -12.96
N ASP A 343 -22.34 7.06 -12.07
CA ASP A 343 -22.29 7.36 -10.64
C ASP A 343 -21.61 8.70 -10.39
N LEU A 344 -20.45 8.95 -11.00
CA LEU A 344 -19.75 10.23 -10.90
C LEU A 344 -20.60 11.41 -11.38
N ILE A 345 -21.28 11.27 -12.52
CA ILE A 345 -22.15 12.32 -13.06
C ILE A 345 -23.37 12.54 -12.15
N THR A 346 -23.97 11.45 -11.66
CA THR A 346 -25.19 11.51 -10.84
C THR A 346 -24.91 12.12 -9.46
N MET A 347 -23.73 11.83 -8.89
CA MET A 347 -23.31 12.35 -7.59
C MET A 347 -22.65 13.73 -7.69
N CYS A 348 -22.23 14.15 -8.88
CA CYS A 348 -21.64 15.48 -9.07
C CYS A 348 -22.62 16.58 -8.61
N PRO A 349 -22.16 17.55 -7.79
CA PRO A 349 -23.00 18.68 -7.42
C PRO A 349 -23.48 19.45 -8.65
N VAL A 350 -24.71 19.97 -8.60
CA VAL A 350 -25.33 20.72 -9.71
C VAL A 350 -24.65 22.09 -9.90
N SER A 351 -24.08 22.64 -8.83
CA SER A 351 -23.44 23.95 -8.82
C SER A 351 -22.31 24.00 -7.81
N TRP A 352 -21.32 24.85 -8.08
CA TRP A 352 -20.29 25.20 -7.11
C TRP A 352 -20.90 25.75 -5.81
N PRO A 353 -20.36 25.41 -4.63
CA PRO A 353 -20.80 26.01 -3.39
C PRO A 353 -20.59 27.54 -3.41
N GLU A 354 -21.50 28.26 -2.75
CA GLU A 354 -21.47 29.74 -2.73
C GLU A 354 -20.29 30.29 -1.91
N TYR A 355 -19.80 29.53 -0.91
CA TYR A 355 -18.65 29.89 -0.08
C TYR A 355 -17.94 28.63 0.44
N GLU A 356 -16.70 28.41 0.03
CA GLU A 356 -15.72 27.66 0.81
C GLU A 356 -14.63 28.67 1.21
N GLU A 357 -14.42 28.85 2.52
CA GLU A 357 -13.29 29.62 3.03
C GLU A 357 -12.02 28.87 2.62
N VAL A 358 -11.25 29.46 1.70
CA VAL A 358 -9.91 29.02 1.39
C VAL A 358 -9.08 29.23 2.64
N THR A 359 -8.51 28.16 3.19
CA THR A 359 -7.45 28.31 4.16
C THR A 359 -6.23 28.82 3.40
N ASP A 360 -5.93 30.11 3.56
CA ASP A 360 -4.63 30.64 3.16
C ASP A 360 -3.57 29.93 4.01
N ASP A 361 -3.01 28.85 3.49
CA ASP A 361 -1.74 28.31 3.98
C ASP A 361 -0.66 29.31 3.53
N GLU A 362 -0.44 30.35 4.33
CA GLU A 362 0.45 31.49 4.05
C GLU A 362 1.95 31.12 4.04
N ASP A 363 2.34 29.87 4.29
CA ASP A 363 3.74 29.49 4.60
C ASP A 363 4.29 28.25 3.82
N GLU A 364 3.72 27.87 2.67
CA GLU A 364 4.30 26.75 1.88
C GLU A 364 5.32 27.22 0.83
N GLU A 365 6.54 26.68 0.88
CA GLU A 365 7.56 26.83 -0.17
C GLU A 365 6.95 26.61 -1.57
N GLY A 366 7.20 27.52 -2.52
CA GLY A 366 6.78 27.33 -3.89
C GLY A 366 7.52 26.15 -4.55
N TYR A 367 6.81 25.28 -5.26
CA TYR A 367 7.41 24.17 -6.02
C TYR A 367 7.13 24.36 -7.51
N VAL A 368 7.96 23.79 -8.38
CA VAL A 368 7.67 23.73 -9.82
C VAL A 368 8.00 22.34 -10.36
N VAL A 369 7.15 21.84 -11.28
CA VAL A 369 7.46 20.64 -12.05
C VAL A 369 8.51 20.99 -13.12
N LYS A 370 9.71 20.44 -12.97
CA LYS A 370 10.81 20.54 -13.93
C LYS A 370 11.31 19.15 -14.31
N ASP A 371 11.30 18.84 -15.60
CA ASP A 371 11.70 17.52 -16.14
C ASP A 371 10.96 16.34 -15.48
N GLY A 372 9.67 16.54 -15.14
CA GLY A 372 8.83 15.57 -14.45
C GLY A 372 9.11 15.42 -12.96
N ARG A 373 9.80 16.38 -12.33
CA ARG A 373 10.12 16.36 -10.89
C ARG A 373 9.65 17.64 -10.22
N LEU A 374 9.14 17.55 -9.00
CA LEU A 374 8.92 18.74 -8.17
C LEU A 374 10.27 19.25 -7.64
N VAL A 375 10.51 20.55 -7.81
CA VAL A 375 11.72 21.24 -7.36
C VAL A 375 11.28 22.47 -6.58
N SER A 376 11.79 22.63 -5.36
CA SER A 376 11.54 23.83 -4.54
C SER A 376 12.15 25.05 -5.23
N LEU A 377 11.39 26.14 -5.30
CA LEU A 377 11.84 27.42 -5.82
C LEU A 377 12.68 28.12 -4.74
N PRO A 378 13.82 28.73 -5.10
CA PRO A 378 14.56 29.55 -4.14
C PRO A 378 13.67 30.69 -3.61
N GLU A 379 13.83 31.06 -2.33
CA GLU A 379 13.01 32.09 -1.65
C GLU A 379 12.89 33.42 -2.44
N GLU A 380 13.89 33.77 -3.26
CA GLU A 380 13.88 34.98 -4.09
C GLU A 380 12.91 34.91 -5.29
N ASP A 381 12.57 33.71 -5.78
CA ASP A 381 11.58 33.46 -6.85
C ASP A 381 10.19 33.09 -6.29
N SER A 382 10.07 32.95 -4.97
CA SER A 382 8.83 32.63 -4.24
C SER A 382 7.89 33.84 -4.09
N MET A 383 8.10 34.94 -4.82
CA MET A 383 7.17 36.07 -4.78
C MET A 383 5.77 35.57 -5.19
N CYS A 384 4.85 35.66 -4.23
CA CYS A 384 3.45 35.28 -4.37
C CYS A 384 2.94 35.65 -5.76
N PHE A 385 2.43 34.65 -6.49
CA PHE A 385 1.48 34.88 -7.56
C PHE A 385 0.15 35.35 -6.93
N CYS A 386 0.17 36.53 -6.31
CA CYS A 386 -1.05 37.28 -6.05
C CYS A 386 -1.59 37.66 -7.43
N ILE A 387 -2.60 36.93 -7.87
CA ILE A 387 -3.43 37.33 -9.00
C ILE A 387 -4.09 38.64 -8.56
N HIS A 388 -3.51 39.76 -8.98
CA HIS A 388 -4.20 41.04 -8.91
C HIS A 388 -5.16 41.09 -10.10
N ASP A 389 -6.47 41.05 -9.80
CA ASP A 389 -7.50 41.44 -10.74
C ASP A 389 -7.32 42.92 -11.11
N ASP A 390 -7.05 43.20 -12.39
CA ASP A 390 -7.20 44.51 -13.03
C ASP A 390 -8.29 44.44 -14.11
#